data_AF-A0A538T2B2-F1
#
_entry.id   AF-A0A538T2B2-F1
#
_cell.length_a   1.000
_cell.length_b   1.000
_cell.length_c   1.000
_cell.angle_alpha   90.00
_cell.angle_beta   90.00
_cell.angle_gamma   90.00
#
_symmetry.space_group_name_H-M   'P 1'
#
loop_
_entity.id
_entity.type
_entity.pdbx_description
1 polymer ?
#
loop_
_entity_poly.entity_id
_entity_poly.type
_entity_poly.pdbx_seq_one_letter_code
_entity_poly.pdbx_strand_id
1 'polypeptide(L)'
;MTRSRARAASPAEPSRRRWPPRGADRERRPGRSDRHAERIVSAILLAEIYVFVLAMFVGFEVISKVPVVLHTPLMSGTNAIHGIVMLGGVLVLATANTPLLTVLGFVAVVLGAMNLFGGFVVTDRMLEMFKARKPPGKR
;
A
#
# COMPACT_ATOMS: atom_id res chain seq x y z
N MET A 1 -18.84 31.63 -91.09
CA MET A 1 -18.24 31.66 -89.73
C MET A 1 -19.35 31.61 -88.70
N THR A 2 -19.49 30.50 -87.98
CA THR A 2 -20.68 30.09 -87.21
C THR A 2 -20.50 30.21 -85.68
N ARG A 3 -21.51 30.85 -85.06
CA ARG A 3 -22.07 30.82 -83.68
C ARG A 3 -21.30 30.22 -82.47
N SER A 4 -21.05 31.10 -81.48
CA SER A 4 -21.47 31.14 -80.06
C SER A 4 -21.86 29.86 -79.26
N ARG A 5 -21.20 29.73 -78.08
CA ARG A 5 -21.58 29.19 -76.75
C ARG A 5 -22.01 27.71 -76.57
N ALA A 6 -21.28 26.98 -75.72
CA ALA A 6 -21.79 26.41 -74.44
C ALA A 6 -20.69 25.70 -73.63
N ARG A 7 -20.75 25.87 -72.30
CA ARG A 7 -20.01 25.15 -71.25
C ARG A 7 -20.26 23.65 -71.30
N ALA A 8 -19.22 22.85 -71.05
CA ALA A 8 -19.34 21.54 -70.41
C ALA A 8 -18.26 21.42 -69.33
N ALA A 9 -18.70 21.04 -68.15
CA ALA A 9 -17.90 20.93 -66.94
C ALA A 9 -16.99 19.69 -66.95
N SER A 10 -15.89 19.81 -66.22
CA SER A 10 -14.83 18.83 -65.98
C SER A 10 -15.33 17.51 -65.35
N PRO A 11 -14.62 16.38 -65.56
CA PRO A 11 -14.29 15.49 -64.47
C PRO A 11 -12.85 15.78 -64.06
N ALA A 12 -12.70 16.45 -62.91
CA ALA A 12 -11.42 16.62 -62.27
C ALA A 12 -10.84 15.23 -62.03
N GLU A 13 -9.61 14.97 -62.48
CA GLU A 13 -8.84 13.83 -62.01
C GLU A 13 -8.89 13.85 -60.48
N PRO A 14 -9.37 12.78 -59.81
CA PRO A 14 -9.22 12.70 -58.38
C PRO A 14 -7.73 12.48 -58.16
N SER A 15 -7.03 13.57 -57.87
CA SER A 15 -5.68 13.59 -57.33
C SER A 15 -5.59 12.40 -56.38
N ARG A 16 -4.80 11.38 -56.72
CA ARG A 16 -4.48 10.29 -55.82
C ARG A 16 -3.70 10.93 -54.67
N ARG A 17 -4.42 11.48 -53.71
CA ARG A 17 -3.92 11.85 -52.39
C ARG A 17 -3.48 10.52 -51.80
N ARG A 18 -2.20 10.20 -52.03
CA ARG A 18 -1.47 9.16 -51.33
C ARG A 18 -1.63 9.51 -49.86
N TRP A 19 -2.61 8.88 -49.23
CA TRP A 19 -2.80 8.97 -47.80
C TRP A 19 -1.44 8.58 -47.19
N PRO A 20 -0.78 9.43 -46.39
CA PRO A 20 0.34 8.94 -45.61
C PRO A 20 -0.19 7.79 -44.76
N PRO A 21 0.55 6.68 -44.57
CA PRO A 21 0.06 5.54 -43.82
C PRO A 21 -0.58 6.02 -42.50
N ARG A 22 -1.89 5.78 -42.38
CA ARG A 22 -2.68 6.08 -41.20
C ARG A 22 -2.24 5.07 -40.14
N GLY A 23 -1.26 5.48 -39.33
CA GLY A 23 -0.58 4.58 -38.41
C GLY A 23 0.92 4.78 -38.36
N ALA A 24 1.44 6.00 -38.64
CA ALA A 24 2.66 6.41 -37.95
C ALA A 24 2.27 6.46 -36.47
N ASP A 25 2.47 5.33 -35.81
CA ASP A 25 2.28 5.12 -34.40
C ASP A 25 2.79 6.37 -33.69
N ARG A 26 1.85 7.15 -33.17
CA ARG A 26 2.17 8.13 -32.15
C ARG A 26 2.53 7.29 -30.94
N GLU A 27 3.75 6.76 -30.98
CA GLU A 27 4.52 6.28 -29.86
C GLU A 27 4.32 7.33 -28.79
N ARG A 28 3.43 7.05 -27.84
CA ARG A 28 3.16 7.93 -26.70
C ARG A 28 4.44 7.92 -25.88
N ARG A 29 5.41 8.76 -26.28
CA ARG A 29 6.64 8.93 -25.55
C ARG A 29 6.24 9.37 -24.15
N PRO A 30 6.53 8.60 -23.09
CA PRO A 30 6.10 8.93 -21.74
C PRO A 30 6.55 10.35 -21.43
N GLY A 31 5.61 11.18 -21.01
CA GLY A 31 5.82 12.60 -20.75
C GLY A 31 6.89 12.77 -19.67
N ARG A 32 7.58 13.92 -19.66
CA ARG A 32 8.56 14.23 -18.60
C ARG A 32 7.95 14.12 -17.19
N SER A 33 6.64 14.37 -17.06
CA SER A 33 5.86 14.19 -15.82
C SER A 33 5.72 12.72 -15.42
N ASP A 34 5.38 11.84 -16.36
CA ASP A 34 5.21 10.39 -16.12
C ASP A 34 6.52 9.78 -15.64
N ARG A 35 7.64 10.16 -16.27
CA ARG A 35 8.98 9.74 -15.84
C ARG A 35 9.37 10.26 -14.46
N HIS A 36 8.82 11.39 -14.01
CA HIS A 36 9.09 11.91 -12.66
C HIS A 36 8.28 11.16 -11.61
N ALA A 37 7.00 10.89 -11.89
CA ALA A 37 6.16 10.04 -11.05
C ALA A 37 6.74 8.61 -10.93
N GLU A 38 7.16 7.99 -12.04
CA GLU A 38 7.84 6.69 -12.03
C GLU A 38 9.10 6.70 -11.16
N ARG A 39 9.92 7.75 -11.24
CA ARG A 39 11.12 7.89 -10.40
C ARG A 39 10.77 8.05 -8.92
N ILE A 40 9.74 8.82 -8.59
CA ILE A 40 9.30 9.01 -7.20
C ILE A 40 8.77 7.70 -6.63
N VAL A 41 7.88 7.02 -7.36
CA VAL A 41 7.36 5.70 -6.95
C VAL A 41 8.49 4.70 -6.80
N SER A 42 9.42 4.65 -7.76
CA SER A 42 10.60 3.77 -7.66
C SER A 42 11.46 4.10 -6.44
N ALA A 43 11.68 5.39 -6.14
CA ALA A 43 12.45 5.82 -4.98
C ALA A 43 11.75 5.46 -3.66
N ILE A 44 10.43 5.62 -3.59
CA ILE A 44 9.63 5.23 -2.41
C ILE A 44 9.71 3.71 -2.21
N LEU A 45 9.50 2.91 -3.25
CA LEU A 45 9.59 1.45 -3.15
C LEU A 45 10.99 1.00 -2.72
N LEU A 46 12.05 1.60 -3.29
CA LEU A 46 13.42 1.32 -2.85
C LEU A 46 13.63 1.67 -1.38
N ALA A 47 13.11 2.82 -0.92
CA ALA A 47 13.19 3.23 0.47
C ALA A 47 12.42 2.29 1.41
N GLU A 48 11.20 1.87 1.04
CA GLU A 48 10.37 0.93 1.80
C GLU A 48 11.06 -0.44 1.92
N ILE A 49 11.65 -0.94 0.84
CA ILE A 49 12.43 -2.18 0.85
C ILE A 49 13.66 -2.02 1.75
N TYR A 50 14.37 -0.89 1.66
CA TYR A 50 15.50 -0.60 2.54
C TYR A 50 15.10 -0.63 4.01
N VAL A 51 14.02 0.07 4.37
CA VAL A 51 13.50 0.09 5.74
C VAL A 51 13.04 -1.31 6.17
N PHE A 52 12.36 -2.05 5.30
CA PHE A 52 11.92 -3.41 5.58
C PHE A 52 13.08 -4.35 5.89
N VAL A 53 14.13 -4.34 5.06
CA VAL A 53 15.32 -5.19 5.26
C VAL A 53 16.06 -4.80 6.53
N LEU A 54 16.29 -3.50 6.77
CA LEU A 54 16.93 -3.04 8.00
C LEU A 54 16.11 -3.37 9.25
N ALA A 55 14.79 -3.23 9.20
CA ALA A 55 13.90 -3.60 10.30
C ALA A 55 13.96 -5.09 10.62
N MET A 56 14.08 -5.97 9.61
CA MET A 56 14.29 -7.41 9.83
C MET A 56 15.61 -7.69 10.56
N PHE A 57 16.72 -7.07 10.14
CA PHE A 57 18.00 -7.22 10.82
C PHE A 57 17.93 -6.74 12.28
N VAL A 58 17.31 -5.58 12.52
CA VAL A 58 17.11 -5.05 13.88
C VAL A 58 16.25 -6.01 14.71
N GLY A 59 15.15 -6.53 14.15
CA GLY A 59 14.29 -7.49 14.83
C GLY A 59 15.04 -8.77 15.25
N PHE A 60 15.84 -9.32 14.34
CA PHE A 60 16.67 -10.49 14.61
C PHE A 60 17.68 -10.22 15.73
N GLU A 61 18.41 -9.11 15.67
CA GLU A 61 19.44 -8.74 16.63
C GLU A 61 18.86 -8.48 18.04
N VAL A 62 17.68 -7.87 18.11
CA VAL A 62 17.00 -7.59 19.38
C VAL A 62 16.47 -8.87 20.01
N ILE A 63 15.77 -9.72 19.24
CA ILE A 63 15.16 -10.96 19.77
C ILE A 63 16.24 -11.95 20.22
N SER A 64 17.37 -12.03 19.51
CA SER A 64 18.47 -12.95 19.83
C SER A 64 19.13 -12.67 21.20
N LYS A 65 18.91 -11.48 21.77
CA LYS A 65 19.49 -11.05 23.06
C LYS A 65 18.52 -11.14 24.24
N VAL A 66 17.29 -11.62 24.02
CA VAL A 66 16.29 -11.73 25.10
C VAL A 66 16.57 -12.97 25.95
N PRO A 67 16.63 -12.87 27.29
CA PRO A 67 16.85 -14.04 28.15
C PRO A 67 15.66 -15.01 28.10
N VAL A 68 15.93 -16.29 28.32
CA VAL A 68 14.94 -17.39 28.18
C VAL A 68 13.68 -17.18 29.02
N VAL A 69 13.82 -16.62 30.23
CA VAL A 69 12.71 -16.32 31.13
C VAL A 69 11.69 -15.34 30.54
N LEU A 70 12.09 -14.55 29.54
CA LEU A 70 11.24 -13.59 28.86
C LEU A 70 10.67 -14.11 27.53
N HIS A 71 10.96 -15.33 27.07
CA HIS A 71 10.43 -15.80 25.79
C HIS A 71 8.90 -15.87 25.76
N THR A 72 8.26 -16.29 26.84
CA THR A 72 6.78 -16.35 26.93
C THR A 72 6.13 -14.97 26.96
N PRO A 73 6.55 -14.01 27.82
CA PRO A 73 6.03 -12.65 27.73
C PRO A 73 6.41 -11.94 26.42
N LEU A 74 7.57 -12.24 25.83
CA LEU A 74 7.95 -11.73 24.51
C LEU A 74 7.01 -12.26 23.42
N MET A 75 6.70 -13.56 23.44
CA MET A 75 5.76 -14.19 22.51
C MET A 75 4.36 -13.55 22.60
N SER A 76 3.90 -13.25 23.82
CA SER A 76 2.64 -12.51 24.03
C SER A 76 2.74 -11.06 23.54
N GLY A 77 3.85 -10.38 23.82
CA GLY A 77 4.09 -9.00 23.41
C GLY A 77 4.14 -8.82 21.90
N THR A 78 4.78 -9.73 21.16
CA THR A 78 4.82 -9.68 19.69
C THR A 78 3.44 -9.94 19.08
N ASN A 79 2.59 -10.75 19.73
CA ASN A 79 1.19 -10.90 19.33
C ASN A 79 0.41 -9.59 19.49
N ALA A 80 0.65 -8.81 20.56
CA ALA A 80 0.03 -7.49 20.72
C ALA A 80 0.49 -6.48 19.64
N ILE A 81 1.78 -6.49 19.29
CA ILE A 81 2.36 -5.59 18.28
C ILE A 81 1.77 -5.86 16.88
N HIS A 82 1.54 -7.14 16.55
CA HIS A 82 0.86 -7.53 15.32
C HIS A 82 -0.56 -6.92 15.18
N GLY A 83 -1.17 -6.47 16.28
CA GLY A 83 -2.42 -5.72 16.28
C GLY A 83 -2.44 -4.46 15.41
N ILE A 84 -1.30 -4.02 14.87
CA ILE A 84 -1.20 -2.99 13.82
C ILE A 84 -2.10 -3.26 12.60
N VAL A 85 -2.48 -4.53 12.35
CA VAL A 85 -3.48 -4.89 11.33
C VAL A 85 -4.80 -4.12 11.50
N MET A 86 -5.14 -3.70 12.72
CA MET A 86 -6.27 -2.81 12.98
C MET A 86 -6.23 -1.54 12.12
N LEU A 87 -5.06 -0.93 11.91
CA LEU A 87 -4.92 0.25 11.07
C LEU A 87 -5.32 -0.04 9.61
N GLY A 88 -4.95 -1.22 9.10
CA GLY A 88 -5.41 -1.67 7.78
C GLY A 88 -6.93 -1.76 7.71
N GLY A 89 -7.56 -2.32 8.74
CA GLY A 89 -9.02 -2.37 8.87
C GLY A 89 -9.66 -0.98 8.88
N VAL A 90 -9.07 -0.02 9.62
CA VAL A 90 -9.54 1.37 9.67
C VAL A 90 -9.45 2.03 8.29
N LEU A 91 -8.35 1.83 7.56
CA LEU A 91 -8.17 2.39 6.20
C LEU A 91 -9.18 1.80 5.20
N VAL A 92 -9.44 0.49 5.27
CA VAL A 92 -10.46 -0.18 4.45
C VAL A 92 -11.85 0.36 4.78
N LEU A 93 -12.19 0.47 6.06
CA LEU A 93 -13.49 0.99 6.49
C LEU A 93 -13.67 2.47 6.10
N ALA A 94 -12.63 3.29 6.21
CA ALA A 94 -12.64 4.69 5.84
C ALA A 94 -12.88 4.92 4.33
N THR A 95 -12.56 3.94 3.49
CA THR A 95 -12.73 4.00 2.03
C THR A 95 -13.87 3.10 1.52
N ALA A 96 -14.66 2.51 2.44
CA ALA A 96 -15.72 1.58 2.10
C ALA A 96 -16.88 2.28 1.36
N ASN A 97 -17.13 1.85 0.13
CA ASN A 97 -18.20 2.36 -0.73
C ASN A 97 -19.36 1.35 -0.93
N THR A 98 -19.24 0.14 -0.39
CA THR A 98 -20.29 -0.88 -0.45
C THR A 98 -20.66 -1.36 0.96
N PRO A 99 -21.90 -1.84 1.19
CA PRO A 99 -22.30 -2.41 2.47
C PRO A 99 -21.41 -3.58 2.89
N LEU A 100 -20.96 -4.40 1.92
CA LEU A 100 -20.06 -5.52 2.18
C LEU A 100 -18.70 -5.04 2.71
N LEU A 101 -18.07 -4.07 2.05
CA LEU A 101 -16.80 -3.47 2.50
C LEU A 101 -16.94 -2.83 3.89
N THR A 102 -18.10 -2.22 4.17
CA THR A 102 -18.38 -1.60 5.47
C THR A 102 -18.43 -2.66 6.57
N VAL A 103 -19.13 -3.77 6.35
CA VAL A 103 -19.22 -4.87 7.32
C VAL A 103 -17.85 -5.53 7.52
N LEU A 104 -17.13 -5.83 6.44
CA LEU A 104 -15.81 -6.45 6.53
C LEU A 104 -14.79 -5.52 7.21
N GLY A 105 -14.78 -4.23 6.88
CA GLY A 105 -13.93 -3.24 7.53
C GLY A 105 -14.26 -3.10 9.02
N PHE A 106 -15.54 -3.05 9.38
CA PHE A 106 -15.97 -3.01 10.78
C PHE A 106 -15.49 -4.25 11.57
N VAL A 107 -15.70 -5.45 11.02
CA VAL A 107 -15.24 -6.70 11.65
C VAL A 107 -13.72 -6.71 11.76
N ALA A 108 -12.99 -6.29 10.73
CA ALA A 108 -11.53 -6.22 10.76
C ALA A 108 -11.02 -5.26 11.85
N VAL A 109 -11.66 -4.11 12.04
CA VAL A 109 -11.33 -3.17 13.12
C VAL A 109 -11.60 -3.78 14.49
N VAL A 110 -12.75 -4.42 14.70
CA VAL A 110 -13.10 -5.05 15.97
C VAL A 110 -12.15 -6.19 16.31
N LEU A 111 -11.85 -7.07 15.35
CA LEU A 111 -10.89 -8.16 15.54
C LEU A 111 -9.47 -7.63 15.81
N GLY A 112 -9.04 -6.61 15.07
CA GLY A 112 -7.75 -5.95 15.27
C GLY A 112 -7.64 -5.29 16.65
N ALA A 113 -8.70 -4.60 17.10
CA ALA A 113 -8.76 -4.01 18.44
C ALA A 113 -8.67 -5.08 19.53
N MET A 114 -9.41 -6.19 19.40
CA MET A 114 -9.32 -7.30 20.36
C MET A 114 -7.91 -7.92 20.42
N ASN A 115 -7.23 -8.08 19.28
CA ASN A 115 -5.85 -8.56 19.24
C ASN A 115 -4.89 -7.58 19.94
N LEU A 116 -5.00 -6.29 19.63
CA LEU A 116 -4.17 -5.23 20.22
C LEU A 116 -4.36 -5.15 21.74
N PHE A 117 -5.60 -4.89 22.19
CA PHE A 117 -5.88 -4.70 23.62
C PHE A 117 -5.73 -6.00 24.41
N GLY A 118 -6.23 -7.12 23.89
CA GLY A 118 -6.10 -8.43 24.54
C GLY A 118 -4.63 -8.83 24.70
N GLY A 119 -3.82 -8.63 23.66
CA GLY A 119 -2.39 -8.89 23.70
C GLY A 119 -1.67 -8.06 24.77
N PHE A 120 -1.97 -6.77 24.89
CA PHE A 120 -1.37 -5.91 25.92
C PHE A 120 -1.77 -6.32 27.33
N VAL A 121 -3.05 -6.63 27.57
CA VAL A 121 -3.53 -7.06 28.90
C VAL A 121 -2.87 -8.36 29.34
N VAL A 122 -2.77 -9.34 28.44
CA VAL A 122 -2.11 -10.62 28.76
C VAL A 122 -0.62 -10.42 29.03
N THR A 123 0.05 -9.60 28.21
CA THR A 123 1.48 -9.31 28.38
C THR A 123 1.76 -8.59 29.70
N ASP A 124 0.94 -7.61 30.09
CA ASP A 124 1.09 -6.92 31.38
C ASP A 124 0.96 -7.88 32.57
N ARG A 125 -0.01 -8.80 32.54
CA ARG A 125 -0.17 -9.84 33.57
C ARG A 125 1.02 -10.79 33.63
N MET A 126 1.62 -11.12 32.47
CA MET A 126 2.84 -11.92 32.46
C MET A 126 4.04 -11.16 33.04
N LEU A 127 4.17 -9.87 32.75
CA LEU A 127 5.25 -9.02 33.24
C LEU A 127 5.11 -8.67 34.72
N GLU A 128 3.88 -8.66 35.25
CA GLU A 128 3.60 -8.45 36.67
C GLU A 128 4.32 -9.49 37.56
N MET A 129 4.53 -10.71 37.04
CA MET A 129 5.24 -11.79 37.74
C MET A 129 6.73 -11.50 37.97
N PHE A 130 7.32 -10.55 37.25
CA PHE A 130 8.71 -10.11 37.42
C PHE A 130 8.85 -8.93 38.39
N LYS A 131 7.75 -8.34 38.86
CA LYS A 131 7.79 -7.28 39.87
C LYS A 131 8.11 -7.92 41.23
N ALA A 132 9.16 -7.43 41.89
CA ALA A 132 9.54 -7.92 43.22
C ALA A 132 8.36 -7.75 44.20
N ARG A 133 8.02 -8.84 44.90
CA ARG A 133 6.97 -8.82 45.94
C ARG A 133 7.42 -7.85 47.04
N LYS A 134 6.59 -6.84 47.33
CA LYS A 134 6.87 -5.85 48.39
C LYS A 134 7.14 -6.61 49.69
N PRO A 135 8.28 -6.41 50.38
CA PRO A 135 8.58 -7.13 51.61
C PRO A 135 7.46 -6.85 52.63
N PRO A 136 6.98 -7.85 53.37
CA PRO A 136 5.94 -7.65 54.36
C PRO A 136 6.45 -6.61 55.37
N GLY A 137 5.72 -5.50 55.48
CA GLY A 137 6.08 -4.41 56.39
C GLY A 137 6.18 -4.98 57.80
N LYS A 138 7.37 -4.86 58.41
CA LYS A 138 7.55 -5.10 59.84
C LYS A 138 6.65 -4.11 60.59
N ARG A 139 5.55 -4.63 61.15
CA ARG A 139 4.85 -3.97 62.26
C ARG A 139 5.62 -4.25 63.54
#